data_AF-A0A914ZC98-F1
#
_entry.id   AF-A0A914ZC98-F1
#
_cell.length_a   1.000
_cell.length_b   1.000
_cell.length_c   1.000
_cell.angle_alpha   90.00
_cell.angle_beta   90.00
_cell.angle_gamma   90.00
#
_symmetry.space_group_name_H-M   'P 1'
#
loop_
_entity.id
_entity.type
_entity.pdbx_description
1 polymer ?
#
loop_
_entity_poly.entity_id
_entity_poly.type
_entity_poly.pdbx_seq_one_letter_code
_entity_poly.pdbx_strand_id
1 'polypeptide(L)'
;MVLLAGVADCVVVALLTPMLANASFYAIFIARLVMGLGEGFIFPSMSSTAARWFPPSERSTFAAIYTSGNQVAGVLGLLISSYLCGTNFLGGWPSIFYLFGLLGCIWGVAWLIFASDSPERNSFITEEEILYIKQQTAGQNTNQKSGSRKV
;
A
#
# COMPACT_ATOMS: atom_id res chain seq x y z
N MET A 1 1.50 8.53 6.89
CA MET A 1 1.23 7.75 8.12
C MET A 1 0.10 6.73 8.02
N VAL A 2 -1.05 7.07 7.42
CA VAL A 2 -2.23 6.14 7.36
C VAL A 2 -1.93 4.83 6.61
N LEU A 3 -1.08 4.88 5.57
CA LEU A 3 -0.65 3.68 4.84
C LEU A 3 0.14 2.70 5.72
N LEU A 4 0.98 3.19 6.63
CA LEU A 4 1.71 2.36 7.57
C LEU A 4 0.79 1.71 8.59
N ALA A 5 -0.24 2.43 9.05
CA ALA A 5 -1.24 1.88 9.95
C ALA A 5 -1.99 0.71 9.29
N GLY A 6 -2.35 0.85 8.00
CA GLY A 6 -2.97 -0.23 7.24
C GLY A 6 -2.04 -1.45 7.05
N VAL A 7 -0.77 -1.23 6.70
CA VAL A 7 0.21 -2.33 6.55
C VAL A 7 0.47 -3.02 7.90
N ALA A 8 0.58 -2.25 8.98
CA ALA A 8 0.75 -2.79 10.32
C ALA A 8 -0.46 -3.64 10.75
N ASP A 9 -1.68 -3.17 10.47
CA ASP A 9 -2.91 -3.93 10.71
C ASP A 9 -2.92 -5.25 9.92
N CYS A 10 -2.62 -5.22 8.62
CA CYS A 10 -2.53 -6.43 7.80
C CYS A 10 -1.48 -7.43 8.31
N VAL A 11 -0.31 -6.95 8.73
CA VAL A 11 0.76 -7.80 9.29
C VAL A 11 0.35 -8.41 10.63
N VAL A 12 -0.24 -7.62 11.52
CA VAL A 12 -0.69 -8.08 12.83
C VAL A 12 -1.77 -9.14 12.67
N VAL A 13 -2.76 -8.90 11.81
CA VAL A 13 -3.83 -9.87 11.55
C VAL A 13 -3.28 -11.13 10.85
N ALA A 14 -2.37 -10.99 9.90
CA ALA A 14 -1.75 -12.14 9.24
C ALA A 14 -0.99 -13.04 10.23
N LEU A 15 -0.17 -12.46 11.11
CA LEU A 15 0.60 -13.21 12.12
C LEU A 15 -0.29 -13.83 13.20
N LEU A 16 -1.39 -13.17 13.57
CA LEU A 16 -2.34 -13.70 14.55
C LEU A 16 -3.25 -14.78 13.96
N THR A 17 -3.47 -14.81 12.64
CA THR A 17 -4.38 -15.76 11.96
C THR A 17 -4.09 -17.23 12.29
N PRO A 18 -2.86 -17.77 12.24
CA PRO A 18 -2.59 -19.16 12.61
C PRO A 18 -2.81 -19.46 14.10
N MET A 19 -2.61 -18.49 15.00
CA MET A 19 -2.90 -18.66 16.44
C MET A 19 -4.41 -18.62 16.70
N LEU A 20 -5.12 -17.68 16.09
CA LEU A 20 -6.57 -17.52 16.18
C LEU A 20 -7.32 -18.73 15.58
N ALA A 21 -6.79 -19.32 14.52
CA ALA A 21 -7.33 -20.53 13.88
C ALA A 21 -7.39 -21.73 14.82
N ASN A 22 -6.40 -21.87 15.70
CA ASN A 22 -6.37 -22.94 16.69
C ASN A 22 -7.22 -22.64 17.93
N ALA A 23 -7.58 -21.37 18.15
CA ALA A 23 -8.31 -20.93 19.34
C ALA A 23 -9.84 -20.96 19.15
N SER A 24 -10.38 -20.27 18.14
CA SER A 24 -11.83 -20.21 17.91
C SER A 24 -12.22 -19.55 16.58
N PHE A 25 -13.30 -20.04 15.95
CA PHE A 25 -13.87 -19.45 14.73
C PHE A 25 -14.28 -17.98 14.90
N TYR A 26 -14.89 -17.62 16.03
CA TYR A 26 -15.32 -16.25 16.31
C TYR A 26 -14.15 -15.26 16.38
N ALA A 27 -12.98 -15.72 16.84
CA ALA A 27 -11.80 -14.88 16.95
C ALA A 27 -11.21 -14.54 15.57
N ILE A 28 -11.22 -15.49 14.63
CA ILE A 28 -10.89 -15.22 13.21
C ILE A 28 -11.90 -14.26 12.58
N PHE A 29 -13.19 -14.46 12.84
CA PHE A 29 -14.24 -13.64 12.24
C PHE A 29 -14.05 -12.15 12.61
N ILE A 30 -13.81 -11.86 13.88
CA ILE A 30 -13.55 -10.49 14.35
C ILE A 30 -12.25 -9.95 13.75
N ALA A 31 -11.17 -10.74 13.73
CA ALA A 31 -9.90 -10.32 13.14
C ALA A 31 -10.05 -9.95 11.65
N ARG A 32 -10.87 -10.69 10.90
CA ARG A 32 -11.17 -10.38 9.49
C ARG A 32 -12.03 -9.13 9.31
N LEU A 33 -12.96 -8.86 10.22
CA LEU A 33 -13.70 -7.59 10.19
C LEU A 33 -12.77 -6.39 10.41
N VAL A 34 -11.86 -6.48 11.38
CA VAL A 34 -10.89 -5.41 11.66
C VAL A 34 -9.98 -5.19 10.44
N MET A 35 -9.44 -6.27 9.86
CA MET A 35 -8.61 -6.21 8.65
C MET A 35 -9.35 -5.55 7.47
N GLY A 36 -10.60 -5.94 7.23
CA GLY A 36 -11.40 -5.35 6.15
C GLY A 36 -11.66 -3.85 6.33
N LEU A 37 -11.86 -3.41 7.59
CA LEU A 37 -11.97 -1.98 7.90
C LEU A 37 -10.65 -1.25 7.63
N GLY A 38 -9.52 -1.83 8.03
CA GLY A 38 -8.18 -1.27 7.77
C GLY A 38 -7.87 -1.09 6.29
N GLU A 39 -8.12 -2.11 5.48
CA GLU A 39 -7.87 -2.08 4.03
C GLU A 39 -8.72 -1.04 3.29
N GLY A 40 -9.94 -0.78 3.75
CA GLY A 40 -10.82 0.25 3.18
C GLY A 40 -10.21 1.66 3.22
N PHE A 41 -9.36 1.97 4.19
CA PHE A 41 -8.71 3.28 4.32
C PHE A 41 -7.41 3.40 3.51
N ILE A 42 -6.87 2.30 2.99
CA ILE A 42 -5.59 2.30 2.25
C ILE A 42 -5.76 3.01 0.89
N PHE A 43 -6.82 2.70 0.15
CA PHE A 43 -7.06 3.25 -1.18
C PHE A 43 -7.17 4.79 -1.23
N PRO A 44 -7.97 5.46 -0.36
CA PRO A 44 -8.03 6.92 -0.34
C PRO A 44 -6.71 7.55 0.14
N SER A 45 -6.04 6.92 1.11
CA SER A 45 -4.74 7.38 1.63
C SER A 45 -3.65 7.33 0.57
N MET A 46 -3.62 6.26 -0.22
CA MET A 46 -2.69 6.09 -1.33
C MET A 46 -2.98 7.10 -2.44
N SER A 47 -4.26 7.31 -2.74
CA SER A 47 -4.70 8.29 -3.73
C SER A 47 -4.32 9.73 -3.34
N SER A 48 -4.42 10.07 -2.05
CA SER A 48 -4.02 11.36 -1.49
C SER A 48 -2.49 11.55 -1.52
N THR A 49 -1.72 10.52 -1.15
CA THR A 49 -0.26 10.55 -1.20
C THR A 49 0.23 10.69 -2.64
N ALA A 50 -0.31 9.89 -3.56
CA ALA A 50 0.04 9.95 -4.97
C ALA A 50 -0.29 11.31 -5.61
N ALA A 51 -1.40 11.95 -5.22
CA ALA A 51 -1.76 13.28 -5.69
C ALA A 51 -0.79 14.39 -5.22
N ARG A 52 -0.08 14.16 -4.11
CA ARG A 52 0.91 15.10 -3.57
C ARG A 52 2.31 14.91 -4.16
N TRP A 53 2.61 13.70 -4.62
CA TRP A 53 3.92 13.30 -5.13
C TRP A 53 4.03 13.32 -6.66
N PHE A 54 2.93 13.08 -7.38
CA PHE A 54 2.94 12.99 -8.84
C PHE A 54 2.09 14.08 -9.50
N PRO A 55 2.63 14.78 -10.53
CA PRO A 55 1.84 15.70 -11.33
C PRO A 55 0.73 14.94 -12.11
N PRO A 56 -0.37 15.61 -12.47
CA PRO A 56 -1.54 14.98 -13.06
C PRO A 56 -1.28 14.27 -14.41
N SER A 57 -0.23 14.66 -15.14
CA SER A 57 0.25 14.01 -16.37
C SER A 57 0.83 12.61 -16.15
N GLU A 58 1.46 12.38 -15.00
CA GLU A 58 2.16 11.12 -14.68
C GLU A 58 1.36 10.20 -13.75
N ARG A 59 0.27 10.72 -13.18
CA ARG A 59 -0.60 9.99 -12.25
C ARG A 59 -1.23 8.73 -12.86
N SER A 60 -1.52 8.74 -14.16
CA SER A 60 -2.05 7.56 -14.88
C SER A 60 -1.01 6.46 -15.01
N THR A 61 0.26 6.81 -15.28
CA THR A 61 1.38 5.86 -15.33
C THR A 61 1.62 5.23 -13.97
N PHE A 62 1.62 6.02 -12.89
CA PHE A 62 1.72 5.50 -11.53
C PHE A 62 0.58 4.53 -11.20
N ALA A 63 -0.67 4.89 -11.53
CA ALA A 63 -1.81 4.01 -11.31
C ALA A 63 -1.73 2.71 -12.12
N ALA A 64 -1.20 2.76 -13.34
CA ALA A 64 -1.00 1.59 -14.18
C ALA A 64 0.07 0.64 -13.59
N ILE A 65 1.19 1.18 -13.13
CA ILE A 65 2.26 0.41 -12.45
C ILE A 65 1.74 -0.20 -11.14
N TYR A 66 0.97 0.56 -10.36
CA TYR A 66 0.36 0.05 -9.12
C TYR A 66 -0.59 -1.12 -9.40
N THR A 67 -1.46 -0.97 -10.38
CA THR A 67 -2.46 -1.99 -10.72
C THR A 67 -1.80 -3.25 -11.28
N SER A 68 -0.79 -3.11 -12.15
CA SER A 68 -0.05 -4.26 -12.67
C SER A 68 0.74 -4.96 -11.57
N GLY A 69 1.35 -4.21 -10.65
CA GLY A 69 2.00 -4.75 -9.45
C GLY A 69 1.05 -5.55 -8.58
N ASN A 70 -0.17 -5.06 -8.34
CA ASN A 70 -1.19 -5.77 -7.57
C ASN A 70 -1.58 -7.11 -8.22
N GLN A 71 -1.75 -7.14 -9.54
CA GLN A 71 -2.07 -8.36 -10.28
C GLN A 71 -0.92 -9.39 -10.19
N VAL A 72 0.32 -8.93 -10.35
CA VAL A 72 1.51 -9.79 -10.23
C VAL A 72 1.65 -10.34 -8.81
N ALA A 73 1.45 -9.49 -7.80
CA ALA A 73 1.49 -9.90 -6.40
C ALA A 73 0.42 -10.97 -6.09
N GLY A 74 -0.79 -10.86 -6.66
CA GLY A 74 -1.83 -11.88 -6.53
C GLY A 74 -1.43 -13.24 -7.11
N VAL A 75 -0.87 -13.24 -8.32
CA VAL A 75 -0.40 -14.48 -8.98
C VAL A 75 0.76 -15.11 -8.20
N LEU A 76 1.76 -14.32 -7.84
CA LEU A 76 2.89 -14.79 -7.02
C LEU A 76 2.42 -15.29 -5.66
N GLY A 77 1.46 -14.59 -5.05
CA GLY A 77 0.84 -14.96 -3.79
C GLY A 77 0.24 -16.38 -3.82
N LEU A 78 -0.54 -16.67 -4.86
CA LEU A 78 -1.14 -17.98 -5.08
C LEU A 78 -0.08 -19.05 -5.37
N LEU A 79 0.91 -18.77 -6.22
CA LEU A 79 1.97 -19.73 -6.55
C LEU A 79 2.82 -20.11 -5.32
N ILE A 80 3.23 -19.12 -4.54
CA ILE A 80 3.98 -19.31 -3.30
C ILE A 80 3.12 -20.08 -2.30
N SER A 81 1.86 -19.70 -2.13
CA SER A 81 0.94 -20.38 -1.20
C SER A 81 0.71 -21.84 -1.57
N SER A 82 0.51 -22.13 -2.86
CA SER A 82 0.34 -23.50 -3.38
C SER A 82 1.60 -24.34 -3.17
N TYR A 83 2.78 -23.77 -3.40
CA TYR A 83 4.06 -24.46 -3.19
C TYR A 83 4.34 -24.74 -1.70
N LEU A 84 4.09 -23.76 -0.83
CA LEU A 84 4.25 -23.90 0.62
C LEU A 84 3.24 -24.89 1.22
N CYS A 85 2.02 -24.95 0.69
CA CYS A 85 1.02 -25.93 1.13
C CYS A 85 1.48 -27.39 0.87
N GLY A 86 2.29 -27.61 -0.17
CA GLY A 86 2.87 -28.92 -0.49
C GLY A 86 4.08 -29.31 0.36
N THR A 87 4.62 -28.41 1.18
CA THR A 87 5.81 -28.67 2.02
C THR A 87 5.47 -28.64 3.51
N ASN A 88 5.91 -29.66 4.27
CA ASN A 88 5.68 -29.75 5.73
C ASN A 88 6.51 -28.78 6.58
N PHE A 89 6.99 -27.68 5.99
CA PHE A 89 7.84 -26.71 6.67
C PHE A 89 6.99 -25.94 7.72
N LEU A 90 7.39 -25.94 8.99
CA LEU A 90 6.74 -25.20 10.09
C LEU A 90 5.24 -25.50 10.32
N GLY A 91 4.74 -26.68 9.93
CA GLY A 91 3.33 -27.06 10.07
C GLY A 91 2.47 -26.80 8.82
N GLY A 92 3.10 -26.58 7.65
CA GLY A 92 2.43 -26.48 6.34
C GLY A 92 1.77 -25.13 6.13
N TRP A 93 0.51 -25.00 6.53
CA TRP A 93 -0.32 -23.80 6.32
C TRP A 93 0.14 -22.52 7.06
N PRO A 94 0.60 -22.56 8.33
CA PRO A 94 1.03 -21.36 9.05
C PRO A 94 2.25 -20.67 8.43
N SER A 95 3.09 -21.41 7.71
CA SER A 95 4.33 -20.91 7.10
C SER A 95 4.09 -19.74 6.14
N ILE A 96 2.96 -19.76 5.43
CA ILE A 96 2.54 -18.74 4.48
C ILE A 96 2.37 -17.40 5.22
N PHE A 97 1.68 -17.40 6.36
CA PHE A 97 1.43 -16.19 7.14
C PHE A 97 2.72 -15.58 7.70
N TYR A 98 3.68 -16.41 8.12
CA TYR A 98 4.98 -15.90 8.58
C TYR A 98 5.79 -15.28 7.44
N LEU A 99 5.76 -15.86 6.25
CA LEU A 99 6.52 -15.37 5.09
C LEU A 99 5.95 -14.05 4.56
N PHE A 100 4.62 -13.98 4.38
CA PHE A 100 3.93 -12.74 4.00
C PHE A 100 3.97 -11.68 5.10
N GLY A 101 3.86 -12.08 6.37
CA GLY A 101 4.00 -11.18 7.51
C GLY A 101 5.40 -10.56 7.59
N LEU A 102 6.46 -11.35 7.39
CA LEU A 102 7.85 -10.85 7.37
C LEU A 102 8.08 -9.91 6.18
N LEU A 103 7.60 -10.27 4.99
CA LEU A 103 7.72 -9.42 3.81
C LEU A 103 6.99 -8.08 4.01
N GLY A 104 5.79 -8.12 4.62
CA GLY A 104 5.03 -6.94 5.02
C GLY A 104 5.76 -6.09 6.07
N CYS A 105 6.42 -6.70 7.06
CA CYS A 105 7.28 -6.00 8.02
C CYS A 105 8.44 -5.29 7.32
N ILE A 106 9.18 -5.99 6.45
CA ILE A 106 10.32 -5.42 5.72
C ILE A 106 9.85 -4.24 4.87
N TRP A 107 8.72 -4.39 4.17
CA TRP A 107 8.11 -3.32 3.39
C TRP A 107 7.67 -2.14 4.26
N GLY A 108 7.05 -2.40 5.41
CA GLY A 108 6.65 -1.36 6.36
C GLY A 108 7.84 -0.58 6.93
N VAL A 109 8.95 -1.26 7.23
CA VAL A 109 10.21 -0.63 7.66
C VAL A 109 10.83 0.18 6.52
N ALA A 110 10.87 -0.36 5.30
CA ALA A 110 11.33 0.39 4.13
C ALA A 110 10.47 1.65 3.93
N TRP A 111 9.14 1.55 4.08
CA TRP A 111 8.24 2.68 3.98
C TRP A 111 8.46 3.70 5.11
N LEU A 112 8.75 3.28 6.34
CA LEU A 112 9.13 4.20 7.43
C LEU A 112 10.41 4.99 7.13
N ILE A 113 11.37 4.38 6.44
CA ILE A 113 12.65 5.00 6.08
C ILE A 113 12.50 5.92 4.86
N PHE A 114 11.79 5.47 3.82
CA PHE A 114 11.70 6.17 2.53
C PHE A 114 10.53 7.15 2.43
N ALA A 115 9.38 6.85 3.05
CA ALA A 115 8.16 7.63 2.89
C ALA A 115 7.97 8.61 4.06
N SER A 116 8.56 9.80 3.91
CA SER A 116 8.18 10.96 4.72
C SER A 116 6.90 11.62 4.20
N ASP A 117 5.96 11.94 5.10
CA ASP A 117 4.63 12.54 4.85
C ASP A 117 4.64 13.90 4.11
N SER A 118 5.82 14.50 3.94
CA SER A 118 6.01 15.76 3.22
C SER A 118 7.22 15.67 2.29
N PRO A 119 7.08 16.03 0.99
CA PRO A 119 8.23 16.17 0.08
C PRO A 119 9.23 17.23 0.57
N GLU A 120 8.80 18.17 1.42
CA GLU A 120 9.64 19.19 2.05
C GLU A 120 10.55 18.66 3.19
N ARG A 121 10.31 17.44 3.68
CA ARG A 121 11.08 16.83 4.77
C ARG A 121 11.94 15.65 4.32
N ASN A 122 11.92 15.34 3.03
CA ASN A 122 12.67 14.22 2.47
C ASN A 122 13.99 14.74 1.87
N SER A 123 15.12 14.39 2.49
CA SER A 123 16.45 14.86 2.08
C SER A 123 16.93 14.27 0.73
N PHE A 124 16.12 13.39 0.11
CA PHE A 124 16.41 12.70 -1.14
C PHE A 124 15.69 13.29 -2.36
N ILE A 125 14.81 14.28 -2.17
CA ILE A 125 14.16 14.98 -3.28
C ILE A 125 15.06 16.16 -3.69
N THR A 126 15.26 16.30 -5.00
CA THR A 126 16.05 17.42 -5.55
C THR A 126 15.17 18.66 -5.59
N GLU A 127 15.71 19.85 -5.28
CA GLU A 127 14.94 21.12 -5.34
C GLU A 127 14.28 21.34 -6.72
N GLU A 128 14.90 20.80 -7.78
CA GLU A 128 14.37 20.80 -9.15
C GLU A 128 13.03 20.05 -9.28
N GLU A 129 12.85 18.91 -8.60
CA GLU A 129 11.58 18.15 -8.63
C GLU A 129 10.48 18.88 -7.86
N ILE A 130 10.80 19.54 -6.74
CA ILE A 130 9.83 20.36 -5.99
C ILE A 130 9.35 21.53 -6.86
N LEU A 131 10.26 22.18 -7.57
CA LEU A 131 9.93 23.28 -8.49
C LEU A 131 9.10 22.78 -9.68
N TYR A 132 9.42 21.62 -10.24
CA TYR A 132 8.65 20.99 -11.33
C TYR A 132 7.21 20.67 -10.91
N ILE A 133 7.02 20.05 -9.73
CA ILE A 133 5.69 19.75 -9.17
C ILE A 133 4.91 21.05 -8.94
N LYS A 134 5.52 22.07 -8.29
CA LYS A 134 4.87 23.37 -8.02
C LYS A 134 4.46 24.09 -9.31
N GLN A 135 5.28 24.08 -10.35
CA GLN A 135 4.98 24.72 -11.64
C GLN A 135 3.84 24.01 -12.39
N GLN A 136 3.82 22.67 -12.41
CA GLN A 136 2.76 21.88 -13.05
C GLN A 136 1.40 22.04 -12.33
N THR A 137 1.40 22.06 -10.98
CA THR A 137 0.18 22.29 -10.19
C THR A 137 -0.36 23.72 -10.35
N ALA A 138 0.52 24.73 -10.47
CA ALA A 138 0.10 26.13 -10.69
C ALA A 138 -0.42 26.36 -12.12
N GLY A 139 0.17 25.74 -13.15
CA GLY A 139 -0.23 25.91 -14.55
C GLY A 139 -1.61 25.33 -14.91
N GLN A 140 -2.09 24.32 -14.18
CA GLN A 140 -3.42 23.75 -14.43
C GLN A 140 -4.57 24.53 -13.79
N ASN A 141 -4.39 25.15 -12.62
CA ASN A 141 -5.42 26.02 -12.02
C ASN A 141 -5.80 27.19 -12.95
N THR A 142 -4.85 27.67 -13.75
CA THR A 142 -5.07 28.73 -14.75
C THR A 142 -5.79 28.23 -16.00
N ASN A 143 -5.47 27.01 -16.47
CA ASN A 143 -6.13 26.40 -17.62
C ASN A 143 -7.57 25.93 -17.33
N GLN A 144 -7.82 25.37 -16.13
CA GLN A 144 -9.16 24.92 -15.74
C GLN A 144 -10.12 26.10 -15.51
N LYS A 145 -9.63 27.24 -14.98
CA LYS A 145 -10.40 28.49 -14.90
C LYS A 145 -10.72 29.09 -16.27
N SER A 146 -9.87 28.90 -17.28
CA SER A 146 -10.11 29.39 -18.65
C SER A 146 -11.15 28.54 -19.39
N GLY A 147 -11.13 27.22 -19.20
CA GLY A 147 -12.12 26.31 -19.76
C GLY A 147 -13.53 26.48 -19.17
N SER A 148 -13.64 26.74 -17.87
CA SER A 148 -14.93 26.97 -17.20
C SER A 148 -15.56 28.32 -17.51
N ARG A 149 -14.83 29.26 -18.14
CA ARG A 149 -15.33 30.60 -18.51
C ARG A 149 -15.88 30.66 -19.94
N LYS A 150 -15.76 29.57 -20.71
CA LYS A 150 -16.23 29.44 -22.09
C LYS A 150 -17.49 28.58 -22.25
N VAL A 151 -18.13 28.21 -21.14
CA VAL A 151 -19.42 27.50 -21.10
C VAL A 151 -20.50 28.44 -20.58
#